data_AF-A0A966QYB9-F1
#
_entry.id   AF-A0A966QYB9-F1
#
_cell.length_a   1.000
_cell.length_b   1.000
_cell.length_c   1.000
_cell.angle_alpha   90.00
_cell.angle_beta   90.00
_cell.angle_gamma   90.00
#
_symmetry.space_group_name_H-M   'P 1'
#
loop_
_entity.id
_entity.type
_entity.pdbx_description
1 polymer ?
#
loop_
_entity_poly.entity_id
_entity_poly.type
_entity_poly.pdbx_seq_one_letter_code
_entity_poly.pdbx_strand_id
1 'polypeptide(L)'
;KPTDETKHFGIELEFFANWNQSKLGVALNDAGLSEVVQLKTDGSIRARDGMHGHELNICVKESELRSTLERVCQVLTEAGADVNKSCGMHVHIDMRTRDKEKVFSNLVSAQTILYAMNPPSRKYGYQDNGNKRHYAKPNVGKDFQTARRSGRYHGVNASAFDKFKTLEVRLHAGTVDPRKILNWVLILDAVSNLETEVARGPSTVTGFKRLYNIPETLMSYITERVEKFRSAHESRDTSTEDVAA
;
A
#
# COMPACT_ATOMS: atom_id res chain seq x y z
N LYS A 1 1.92 -18.50 0.16
CA LYS A 1 1.77 -18.10 -1.26
C LYS A 1 0.67 -18.94 -1.85
N PRO A 2 -0.19 -18.41 -2.71
CA PRO A 2 -1.21 -19.23 -3.34
C PRO A 2 -0.57 -20.32 -4.19
N THR A 3 -1.18 -21.50 -4.19
CA THR A 3 -0.75 -22.68 -4.96
C THR A 3 -1.54 -22.85 -6.24
N ASP A 4 -2.67 -22.15 -6.39
CA ASP A 4 -3.50 -22.14 -7.59
C ASP A 4 -3.16 -20.97 -8.53
N GLU A 5 -3.76 -20.97 -9.73
CA GLU A 5 -3.59 -19.91 -10.73
C GLU A 5 -4.54 -18.71 -10.53
N THR A 6 -5.37 -18.74 -9.49
CA THR A 6 -6.29 -17.62 -9.24
C THR A 6 -5.49 -16.41 -8.78
N LYS A 7 -5.92 -15.23 -9.22
CA LYS A 7 -5.26 -13.98 -8.85
C LYS A 7 -5.55 -13.66 -7.39
N HIS A 8 -4.50 -13.22 -6.72
CA HIS A 8 -4.57 -12.79 -5.33
C HIS A 8 -3.96 -11.39 -5.18
N PHE A 9 -4.42 -10.69 -4.15
CA PHE A 9 -3.69 -9.55 -3.59
C PHE A 9 -2.97 -9.99 -2.32
N GLY A 10 -1.72 -9.57 -2.18
CA GLY A 10 -1.09 -9.47 -0.87
C GLY A 10 -1.24 -8.05 -0.35
N ILE A 11 -1.65 -7.88 0.90
CA ILE A 11 -1.78 -6.58 1.55
C ILE A 11 -1.01 -6.65 2.86
N GLU A 12 -0.21 -5.65 3.15
CA GLU A 12 0.53 -5.53 4.42
C GLU A 12 0.07 -4.26 5.12
N LEU A 13 -0.40 -4.41 6.36
CA LEU A 13 -0.82 -3.31 7.22
C LEU A 13 0.14 -3.21 8.40
N GLU A 14 0.84 -2.09 8.50
CA GLU A 14 1.60 -1.71 9.70
C GLU A 14 0.71 -0.80 10.57
N PHE A 15 0.57 -1.13 11.86
CA PHE A 15 -0.25 -0.38 12.81
C PHE A 15 0.19 -0.64 14.25
N PHE A 16 -0.39 0.07 15.20
CA PHE A 16 -0.29 -0.25 16.62
C PHE A 16 -1.68 -0.35 17.24
N ALA A 17 -1.85 -1.20 18.25
CA ALA A 17 -3.14 -1.49 18.87
C ALA A 17 -3.01 -1.71 20.40
N ASN A 18 -4.13 -1.61 21.12
CA ASN A 18 -4.17 -1.90 22.55
C ASN A 18 -3.95 -3.39 22.84
N TRP A 19 -4.28 -4.25 21.89
CA TRP A 19 -4.14 -5.70 22.04
C TRP A 19 -2.73 -6.14 21.63
N ASN A 20 -2.14 -7.02 22.43
CA ASN A 20 -0.90 -7.69 22.07
C ASN A 20 -1.13 -8.76 20.97
N GLN A 21 -0.03 -9.33 20.47
CA GLN A 21 -0.07 -10.26 19.33
C GLN A 21 -0.93 -11.50 19.62
N SER A 22 -0.89 -12.03 20.84
CA SER A 22 -1.67 -13.23 21.21
C SER A 22 -3.16 -12.95 21.18
N LYS A 23 -3.62 -11.86 21.82
CA LYS A 23 -5.04 -11.51 21.86
C LYS A 23 -5.57 -11.18 20.46
N LEU A 24 -4.81 -10.41 19.70
CA LEU A 24 -5.19 -10.05 18.32
C LEU A 24 -5.23 -11.28 17.40
N GLY A 25 -4.27 -12.21 17.54
CA GLY A 25 -4.25 -13.47 16.79
C GLY A 25 -5.49 -14.34 17.05
N VAL A 26 -5.92 -14.44 18.32
CA VAL A 26 -7.17 -15.15 18.67
C VAL A 26 -8.38 -14.48 18.02
N ALA A 27 -8.52 -13.15 18.12
CA ALA A 27 -9.65 -12.46 17.52
C ALA A 27 -9.71 -12.58 15.99
N LEU A 28 -8.55 -12.53 15.31
CA LEU A 28 -8.47 -12.78 13.86
C LEU A 28 -8.90 -14.21 13.52
N ASN A 29 -8.48 -15.20 14.32
CA ASN A 29 -8.91 -16.58 14.14
C ASN A 29 -10.43 -16.75 14.35
N ASP A 30 -10.98 -16.16 15.40
CA ASP A 30 -12.42 -16.23 15.73
C ASP A 30 -13.28 -15.55 14.65
N ALA A 31 -12.73 -14.55 13.94
CA ALA A 31 -13.34 -13.93 12.76
C ALA A 31 -13.21 -14.77 11.47
N GLY A 32 -12.61 -15.97 11.54
CA GLY A 32 -12.42 -16.88 10.41
C GLY A 32 -11.39 -16.39 9.40
N LEU A 33 -10.34 -15.69 9.86
CA LEU A 33 -9.32 -15.09 8.99
C LEU A 33 -7.98 -15.85 8.99
N SER A 34 -7.83 -16.91 9.79
CA SER A 34 -6.56 -17.63 10.01
C SER A 34 -5.89 -18.17 8.75
N GLU A 35 -6.68 -18.55 7.74
CA GLU A 35 -6.17 -19.06 6.45
C GLU A 35 -5.65 -17.96 5.51
N VAL A 36 -6.08 -16.70 5.72
CA VAL A 36 -5.78 -15.58 4.81
C VAL A 36 -4.91 -14.51 5.45
N VAL A 37 -4.66 -14.56 6.76
CA VAL A 37 -3.81 -13.58 7.46
C VAL A 37 -2.61 -14.21 8.17
N GLN A 38 -1.53 -13.44 8.25
CA GLN A 38 -0.37 -13.74 9.07
C GLN A 38 0.01 -12.51 9.89
N LEU A 39 -0.13 -12.62 11.21
CA LEU A 39 0.22 -11.57 12.16
C LEU A 39 1.68 -11.69 12.59
N LYS A 40 2.43 -10.60 12.46
CA LYS A 40 3.85 -10.48 12.84
C LYS A 40 4.06 -9.27 13.75
N THR A 41 5.23 -9.23 14.37
CA THR A 41 5.74 -8.05 15.07
C THR A 41 6.69 -7.28 14.17
N ASP A 42 6.57 -5.95 14.13
CA ASP A 42 7.55 -5.09 13.46
C ASP A 42 8.17 -4.10 14.45
N GLY A 43 9.48 -4.22 14.67
CA GLY A 43 10.26 -3.32 15.53
C GLY A 43 10.55 -1.94 14.91
N SER A 44 10.19 -1.73 13.64
CA SER A 44 10.31 -0.44 12.97
C SER A 44 9.18 0.53 13.35
N ILE A 45 8.04 -0.01 13.80
CA ILE A 45 6.86 0.74 14.23
C ILE A 45 7.14 1.45 15.55
N ARG A 46 6.84 2.75 15.60
CA ARG A 46 6.91 3.59 16.80
C ARG A 46 5.53 3.69 17.40
N ALA A 47 5.13 2.64 18.13
CA ALA A 47 3.84 2.61 18.82
C ALA A 47 3.77 3.72 19.87
N ARG A 48 2.55 4.23 20.13
CA ARG A 48 2.30 5.14 21.26
C ARG A 48 2.46 4.38 22.58
N ASP A 49 2.76 5.11 23.65
CA ASP A 49 2.95 4.53 24.99
C ASP A 49 1.77 3.64 25.39
N GLY A 50 2.07 2.41 25.83
CA GLY A 50 1.08 1.43 26.24
C GLY A 50 0.43 0.63 25.09
N MET A 51 0.78 0.89 23.83
CA MET A 51 0.28 0.15 22.67
C MET A 51 1.34 -0.79 22.08
N HIS A 52 0.90 -1.77 21.30
CA HIS A 52 1.74 -2.79 20.68
C HIS A 52 1.79 -2.58 19.16
N GLY A 53 2.99 -2.55 18.57
CA GLY A 53 3.18 -2.50 17.11
C GLY A 53 2.99 -3.87 16.44
N HIS A 54 2.32 -3.87 15.30
CA HIS A 54 1.94 -5.07 14.54
C HIS A 54 2.14 -4.88 13.04
N GLU A 55 2.50 -5.96 12.36
CA GLU A 55 2.45 -6.09 10.90
C GLU A 55 1.47 -7.22 10.58
N LEU A 56 0.41 -6.93 9.82
CA LEU A 56 -0.57 -7.91 9.39
C LEU A 56 -0.48 -8.10 7.87
N ASN A 57 -0.10 -9.30 7.45
CA ASN A 57 -0.09 -9.68 6.04
C ASN A 57 -1.40 -10.41 5.71
N ILE A 58 -2.07 -9.99 4.65
CA ILE A 58 -3.33 -10.54 4.15
C ILE A 58 -3.03 -11.09 2.75
N CYS A 59 -3.35 -12.34 2.48
CA CYS A 59 -3.28 -12.94 1.15
C CYS A 59 -4.66 -13.45 0.78
N VAL A 60 -5.32 -12.76 -0.15
CA VAL A 60 -6.74 -12.97 -0.44
C VAL A 60 -7.00 -13.03 -1.94
N LYS A 61 -7.96 -13.86 -2.35
CA LYS A 61 -8.45 -13.88 -3.74
C LYS A 61 -9.12 -12.56 -4.08
N GLU A 62 -8.99 -12.12 -5.34
CA GLU A 62 -9.61 -10.86 -5.78
C GLU A 62 -11.13 -10.83 -5.50
N SER A 63 -11.82 -11.97 -5.67
CA SER A 63 -13.26 -12.13 -5.43
C SER A 63 -13.68 -11.99 -3.97
N GLU A 64 -12.76 -12.21 -3.02
CA GLU A 64 -13.01 -12.20 -1.57
C GLU A 64 -12.42 -10.97 -0.88
N LEU A 65 -11.79 -10.07 -1.65
CA LEU A 65 -11.07 -8.90 -1.15
C LEU A 65 -11.93 -8.07 -0.21
N ARG A 66 -13.13 -7.67 -0.65
CA ARG A 66 -14.00 -6.76 0.10
C ARG A 66 -14.46 -7.36 1.44
N SER A 67 -15.04 -8.56 1.41
CA SER A 67 -15.55 -9.22 2.61
C SER A 67 -14.45 -9.58 3.61
N THR A 68 -13.23 -9.83 3.12
CA THR A 68 -12.06 -10.07 3.98
C THR A 68 -11.59 -8.77 4.64
N LEU A 69 -11.48 -7.68 3.88
CA LEU A 69 -11.09 -6.37 4.43
C LEU A 69 -12.10 -5.85 5.45
N GLU A 70 -13.40 -6.01 5.22
CA GLU A 70 -14.45 -5.61 6.18
C GLU A 70 -14.26 -6.33 7.53
N ARG A 71 -14.05 -7.65 7.53
CA ARG A 71 -13.81 -8.43 8.76
C ARG A 71 -12.47 -8.09 9.42
N VAL A 72 -11.40 -7.95 8.65
CA VAL A 72 -10.08 -7.56 9.20
C VAL A 72 -10.17 -6.21 9.89
N CYS A 73 -10.68 -5.19 9.19
CA CYS A 73 -10.77 -3.84 9.72
C CYS A 73 -11.73 -3.73 10.91
N GLN A 74 -12.76 -4.58 10.98
CA GLN A 74 -13.61 -4.68 12.17
C GLN A 74 -12.78 -5.13 13.38
N VAL A 75 -12.03 -6.24 13.27
CA VAL A 75 -11.16 -6.74 14.35
C VAL A 75 -10.12 -5.69 14.75
N LEU A 76 -9.50 -5.00 13.78
CA LEU A 76 -8.54 -3.93 14.06
C LEU A 76 -9.19 -2.75 14.80
N THR A 77 -10.43 -2.38 14.43
CA THR A 77 -11.19 -1.34 15.12
C THR A 77 -11.45 -1.71 16.58
N GLU A 78 -11.89 -2.95 16.84
CA GLU A 78 -12.13 -3.47 18.18
C GLU A 78 -10.85 -3.55 19.03
N ALA A 79 -9.71 -3.81 18.39
CA ALA A 79 -8.39 -3.79 19.02
C ALA A 79 -7.88 -2.38 19.36
N GLY A 80 -8.61 -1.32 18.95
CA GLY A 80 -8.16 0.06 19.06
C GLY A 80 -6.93 0.34 18.20
N ALA A 81 -6.90 -0.21 17.00
CA ALA A 81 -5.79 0.00 16.07
C ALA A 81 -5.73 1.45 15.59
N ASP A 82 -4.52 1.97 15.50
CA ASP A 82 -4.21 3.30 15.02
C ASP A 82 -2.85 3.28 14.29
N VAL A 83 -2.54 4.34 13.55
CA VAL A 83 -1.35 4.46 12.71
C VAL A 83 -0.68 5.81 12.90
N ASN A 84 0.54 5.93 12.40
CA ASN A 84 1.30 7.18 12.37
C ASN A 84 2.31 7.15 11.20
N LYS A 85 3.17 8.16 11.11
CA LYS A 85 4.21 8.25 10.06
C LYS A 85 5.17 7.06 9.95
N SER A 86 5.35 6.25 11.01
CA SER A 86 6.20 5.04 10.91
C SER A 86 5.49 3.88 10.22
N CYS A 87 4.17 3.95 10.09
CA CYS A 87 3.34 2.91 9.50
C CYS A 87 3.18 3.12 7.98
N GLY A 88 3.19 2.02 7.24
CA GLY A 88 2.84 1.93 5.84
C GLY A 88 1.65 0.99 5.60
N MET A 89 1.04 1.15 4.42
CA MET A 89 0.21 0.12 3.83
C MET A 89 0.81 -0.27 2.48
N HIS A 90 1.10 -1.56 2.30
CA HIS A 90 1.74 -2.07 1.10
C HIS A 90 0.81 -3.04 0.36
N VAL A 91 0.89 -3.03 -0.97
CA VAL A 91 0.14 -3.95 -1.83
C VAL A 91 1.10 -4.75 -2.70
N HIS A 92 1.04 -6.06 -2.59
CA HIS A 92 1.72 -7.01 -3.44
C HIS A 92 0.81 -7.42 -4.61
N ILE A 93 1.16 -6.96 -5.80
CA ILE A 93 0.49 -7.33 -7.05
C ILE A 93 1.08 -8.66 -7.54
N ASP A 94 0.23 -9.67 -7.67
CA ASP A 94 0.60 -11.01 -8.11
C ASP A 94 1.06 -11.04 -9.58
N MET A 95 2.32 -11.41 -9.81
CA MET A 95 2.94 -11.43 -11.14
C MET A 95 3.01 -12.82 -11.76
N ARG A 96 2.44 -13.87 -11.13
CA ARG A 96 2.55 -15.24 -11.64
C ARG A 96 1.96 -15.41 -13.05
N THR A 97 0.94 -14.62 -13.38
CA THR A 97 0.24 -14.65 -14.67
C THR A 97 0.26 -13.30 -15.41
N ARG A 98 1.16 -12.38 -15.03
CA ARG A 98 1.25 -11.03 -15.60
C ARG A 98 2.65 -10.78 -16.17
N ASP A 99 2.76 -9.90 -17.16
CA ASP A 99 4.04 -9.38 -17.61
C ASP A 99 4.61 -8.40 -16.57
N LYS A 100 5.55 -8.90 -15.76
CA LYS A 100 6.21 -8.13 -14.70
C LYS A 100 6.91 -6.85 -15.18
N GLU A 101 7.44 -6.82 -16.40
CA GLU A 101 8.21 -5.67 -16.90
C GLU A 101 7.25 -4.56 -17.31
N LYS A 102 6.19 -4.92 -18.04
CA LYS A 102 5.08 -4.00 -18.36
C LYS A 102 4.41 -3.45 -17.11
N VAL A 103 4.02 -4.31 -16.16
CA VAL A 103 3.32 -3.86 -14.94
C VAL A 103 4.22 -2.94 -14.12
N PHE A 104 5.51 -3.27 -13.99
CA PHE A 104 6.47 -2.39 -13.32
C PHE A 104 6.56 -1.02 -14.00
N SER A 105 6.71 -0.99 -15.33
CA SER A 105 6.74 0.23 -16.13
C SER A 105 5.48 1.09 -15.94
N ASN A 106 4.30 0.45 -15.90
CA ASN A 106 3.02 1.12 -15.69
C ASN A 106 2.88 1.70 -14.27
N LEU A 107 3.23 0.94 -13.23
CA LEU A 107 3.22 1.41 -11.84
C LEU A 107 4.18 2.59 -11.64
N VAL A 108 5.39 2.52 -12.20
CA VAL A 108 6.36 3.64 -12.16
C VAL A 108 5.85 4.84 -12.94
N SER A 109 5.12 4.64 -14.04
CA SER A 109 4.48 5.73 -14.80
C SER A 109 3.34 6.39 -14.03
N ALA A 110 2.61 5.62 -13.23
CA ALA A 110 1.53 6.12 -12.38
C ALA A 110 2.01 6.90 -11.16
N GLN A 111 3.29 6.78 -10.79
CA GLN A 111 3.80 7.21 -9.48
C GLN A 111 3.53 8.68 -9.13
N THR A 112 3.49 9.58 -10.13
CA THR A 112 3.21 11.01 -9.90
C THR A 112 1.89 11.22 -9.17
N ILE A 113 0.82 10.57 -9.63
CA ILE A 113 -0.51 10.68 -9.02
C ILE A 113 -0.60 9.78 -7.79
N LEU A 114 0.05 8.61 -7.79
CA LEU A 114 0.07 7.71 -6.64
C LEU A 114 0.71 8.36 -5.40
N TYR A 115 1.80 9.11 -5.55
CA TYR A 115 2.40 9.90 -4.46
C TYR A 115 1.54 11.09 -4.07
N ALA A 116 0.85 11.73 -5.02
CA ALA A 116 0.01 12.90 -4.73
C ALA A 116 -1.20 12.54 -3.83
N MET A 117 -1.68 11.30 -3.89
CA MET A 117 -2.73 10.78 -3.00
C MET A 117 -2.27 10.47 -1.56
N ASN A 118 -0.99 10.70 -1.24
CA ASN A 118 -0.38 10.35 0.04
C ASN A 118 0.37 11.55 0.65
N PRO A 119 0.61 11.55 1.98
CA PRO A 119 1.40 12.59 2.62
C PRO A 119 2.80 12.74 1.98
N PRO A 120 3.37 13.96 1.92
CA PRO A 120 4.68 14.21 1.30
C PRO A 120 5.83 13.39 1.90
N SER A 121 5.70 12.96 3.16
CA SER A 121 6.65 12.07 3.84
C SER A 121 6.90 10.76 3.08
N ARG A 122 5.91 10.24 2.35
CA ARG A 122 6.07 9.02 1.53
C ARG A 122 6.97 9.26 0.33
N LYS A 123 6.95 10.47 -0.25
CA LYS A 123 7.74 10.84 -1.44
C LYS A 123 9.13 11.37 -1.11
N TYR A 124 9.26 12.12 -0.02
CA TYR A 124 10.49 12.84 0.31
C TYR A 124 11.25 12.25 1.51
N GLY A 125 10.64 11.29 2.22
CA GLY A 125 11.07 10.83 3.52
C GLY A 125 10.66 11.77 4.65
N TYR A 126 10.87 11.37 5.89
CA TYR A 126 10.60 12.16 7.09
C TYR A 126 11.73 12.05 8.10
N GLN A 127 11.74 12.94 9.10
CA GLN A 127 12.70 12.91 10.20
C GLN A 127 12.16 12.12 11.39
N ASP A 128 13.01 11.26 11.95
CA ASP A 128 12.76 10.47 13.16
C ASP A 128 13.99 10.53 14.05
N ASN A 129 13.88 11.20 15.21
CA ASN A 129 14.98 11.41 16.17
C ASN A 129 16.30 11.86 15.50
N GLY A 130 16.22 12.88 14.64
CA GLY A 130 17.37 13.44 13.91
C GLY A 130 17.85 12.62 12.70
N ASN A 131 17.25 11.46 12.42
CA ASN A 131 17.60 10.61 11.28
C ASN A 131 16.56 10.70 10.17
N LYS A 132 17.01 10.87 8.94
CA LYS A 132 16.14 10.82 7.76
C LYS A 132 15.74 9.38 7.44
N ARG A 133 14.44 9.10 7.48
CA ARG A 133 13.83 7.83 7.07
C ARG A 133 13.17 7.97 5.71
N HIS A 134 13.41 7.02 4.80
CA HIS A 134 12.77 7.03 3.48
C HIS A 134 12.67 5.60 2.92
N TYR A 135 11.49 5.00 3.08
CA TYR A 135 11.23 3.59 2.78
C TYR A 135 10.41 3.35 1.51
N ALA A 136 10.00 4.42 0.83
CA ALA A 136 9.20 4.40 -0.39
C ALA A 136 9.77 5.38 -1.42
N LYS A 137 11.07 5.30 -1.72
CA LYS A 137 11.74 6.25 -2.63
C LYS A 137 11.13 6.21 -4.04
N PRO A 138 10.90 7.37 -4.69
CA PRO A 138 10.46 7.38 -6.08
C PRO A 138 11.41 6.58 -6.98
N ASN A 139 10.83 5.76 -7.85
CA ASN A 139 11.59 5.00 -8.82
C ASN A 139 12.12 5.97 -9.90
N VAL A 140 13.44 5.97 -10.14
CA VAL A 140 14.09 6.87 -11.10
C VAL A 140 13.98 6.41 -12.56
N GLY A 141 13.60 5.15 -12.79
CA GLY A 141 13.50 4.54 -14.11
C GLY A 141 12.52 3.37 -14.13
N LYS A 142 12.16 2.97 -15.36
CA LYS A 142 11.18 1.92 -15.65
C LYS A 142 11.79 0.55 -15.95
N ASP A 143 13.11 0.44 -15.93
CA ASP A 143 13.79 -0.83 -16.16
C ASP A 143 13.63 -1.76 -14.95
N PHE A 144 12.87 -2.84 -15.14
CA PHE A 144 12.57 -3.81 -14.10
C PHE A 144 13.82 -4.50 -13.56
N GLN A 145 14.79 -4.86 -14.42
CA GLN A 145 15.97 -5.61 -14.00
C GLN A 145 16.89 -4.78 -13.11
N THR A 146 17.06 -3.50 -13.43
CA THR A 146 17.78 -2.52 -12.60
C THR A 146 17.06 -2.31 -11.27
N ALA A 147 15.74 -2.08 -11.31
CA ALA A 147 14.96 -1.87 -10.10
C ALA A 147 14.98 -3.09 -9.16
N ARG A 148 14.88 -4.30 -9.71
CA ARG A 148 14.93 -5.56 -8.96
C ARG A 148 16.23 -5.71 -8.16
N ARG A 149 17.35 -5.20 -8.67
CA ARG A 149 18.67 -5.22 -8.01
C ARG A 149 18.93 -4.03 -7.09
N SER A 150 18.05 -3.02 -7.09
CA SER A 150 18.24 -1.73 -6.39
C SER A 150 17.74 -1.73 -4.93
N GLY A 151 17.34 -2.89 -4.41
CA GLY A 151 16.85 -3.06 -3.04
C GLY A 151 15.35 -2.78 -2.87
N ARG A 152 14.87 -2.83 -1.62
CA ARG A 152 13.43 -2.81 -1.30
C ARG A 152 12.81 -1.43 -1.05
N TYR A 153 13.62 -0.40 -0.76
CA TYR A 153 13.11 0.90 -0.27
C TYR A 153 12.70 1.86 -1.39
N HIS A 154 11.97 1.36 -2.38
CA HIS A 154 11.40 2.13 -3.48
C HIS A 154 9.88 2.06 -3.42
N GLY A 155 9.20 3.07 -3.97
CA GLY A 155 7.75 3.14 -4.03
C GLY A 155 7.14 1.94 -4.75
N VAL A 156 7.78 1.49 -5.83
CA VAL A 156 7.52 0.20 -6.47
C VAL A 156 8.76 -0.68 -6.29
N ASN A 157 8.67 -1.63 -5.37
CA ASN A 157 9.72 -2.58 -5.04
C ASN A 157 9.64 -3.82 -5.95
N ALA A 158 10.55 -3.88 -6.92
CA ALA A 158 10.70 -5.02 -7.83
C ALA A 158 11.48 -6.20 -7.20
N SER A 159 12.26 -5.99 -6.13
CA SER A 159 13.01 -7.07 -5.46
C SER A 159 12.08 -8.08 -4.76
N ALA A 160 10.85 -7.67 -4.43
CA ALA A 160 9.82 -8.57 -3.91
C ALA A 160 9.50 -9.73 -4.87
N PHE A 161 9.76 -9.57 -6.17
CA PHE A 161 9.53 -10.60 -7.17
C PHE A 161 10.34 -11.87 -6.90
N ASP A 162 11.56 -11.75 -6.40
CA ASP A 162 12.44 -12.89 -6.17
C ASP A 162 11.87 -13.82 -5.10
N LYS A 163 11.45 -13.24 -3.98
CA LYS A 163 10.92 -13.98 -2.85
C LYS A 163 9.45 -14.34 -3.02
N PHE A 164 8.61 -13.44 -3.55
CA PHE A 164 7.16 -13.57 -3.50
C PHE A 164 6.48 -13.76 -4.86
N LYS A 165 7.19 -13.52 -5.97
CA LYS A 165 6.60 -13.44 -7.33
C LYS A 165 5.55 -12.34 -7.44
N THR A 166 5.81 -11.21 -6.79
CA THR A 166 4.95 -10.03 -6.76
C THR A 166 5.75 -8.76 -7.04
N LEU A 167 5.10 -7.71 -7.50
CA LEU A 167 5.60 -6.34 -7.36
C LEU A 167 4.96 -5.73 -6.10
N GLU A 168 5.76 -5.16 -5.21
CA GLU A 168 5.26 -4.55 -3.98
C GLU A 168 5.19 -3.02 -4.14
N VAL A 169 4.00 -2.45 -3.96
CA VAL A 169 3.76 -1.01 -3.96
C VAL A 169 3.75 -0.52 -2.52
N ARG A 170 4.75 0.27 -2.15
CA ARG A 170 5.02 0.74 -0.78
C ARG A 170 4.57 2.18 -0.53
N LEU A 171 3.71 2.73 -1.37
CA LEU A 171 3.47 4.17 -1.44
C LEU A 171 2.50 4.68 -0.37
N HIS A 172 1.53 3.87 0.04
CA HIS A 172 0.44 4.34 0.90
C HIS A 172 0.92 4.55 2.34
N ALA A 173 0.45 5.63 2.98
CA ALA A 173 0.63 5.81 4.41
C ALA A 173 -0.10 4.72 5.20
N GLY A 174 0.26 4.48 6.47
CA GLY A 174 -0.49 3.56 7.31
C GLY A 174 -1.99 3.90 7.33
N THR A 175 -2.84 2.88 7.31
CA THR A 175 -4.29 3.03 7.40
C THR A 175 -4.92 1.75 7.93
N VAL A 176 -6.02 1.90 8.66
CA VAL A 176 -6.91 0.79 9.04
C VAL A 176 -8.34 1.00 8.55
N ASP A 177 -8.64 2.09 7.82
CA ASP A 177 -9.94 2.26 7.12
C ASP A 177 -10.07 1.28 5.94
N PRO A 178 -11.10 0.41 5.92
CA PRO A 178 -11.31 -0.54 4.83
C PRO A 178 -11.55 0.13 3.48
N ARG A 179 -12.16 1.32 3.43
CA ARG A 179 -12.44 2.07 2.19
C ARG A 179 -11.15 2.59 1.57
N LYS A 180 -10.23 3.15 2.38
CA LYS A 180 -8.92 3.59 1.88
C LYS A 180 -8.13 2.41 1.32
N ILE A 181 -8.13 1.29 2.04
CA ILE A 181 -7.44 0.06 1.61
C ILE A 181 -8.03 -0.46 0.30
N LEU A 182 -9.35 -0.63 0.24
CA LEU A 182 -10.04 -1.14 -0.94
C LEU A 182 -9.82 -0.25 -2.16
N ASN A 183 -10.07 1.06 -2.04
CA ASN A 183 -9.89 1.99 -3.16
C ASN A 183 -8.44 1.99 -3.66
N TRP A 184 -7.47 1.95 -2.75
CA TRP A 184 -6.06 1.90 -3.12
C TRP A 184 -5.70 0.62 -3.88
N VAL A 185 -6.14 -0.55 -3.41
CA VAL A 185 -5.93 -1.83 -4.10
C VAL A 185 -6.55 -1.81 -5.49
N LEU A 186 -7.79 -1.33 -5.63
CA LEU A 186 -8.49 -1.27 -6.91
C LEU A 186 -7.83 -0.30 -7.91
N ILE A 187 -7.30 0.83 -7.43
CA ILE A 187 -6.53 1.76 -8.28
C ILE A 187 -5.25 1.08 -8.80
N LEU A 188 -4.52 0.38 -7.94
CA LEU A 188 -3.31 -0.33 -8.34
C LEU A 188 -3.61 -1.50 -9.28
N ASP A 189 -4.74 -2.19 -9.08
CA ASP A 189 -5.20 -3.24 -9.99
C ASP A 189 -5.52 -2.70 -11.38
N ALA A 190 -6.22 -1.56 -11.48
CA ALA A 190 -6.49 -0.89 -12.75
C ALA A 190 -5.20 -0.50 -13.49
N VAL A 191 -4.21 0.05 -12.78
CA VAL A 191 -2.89 0.37 -13.37
C VAL A 191 -2.17 -0.90 -13.83
N SER A 192 -2.26 -1.98 -13.05
CA SER A 192 -1.56 -3.24 -13.31
C SER A 192 -2.19 -4.07 -14.42
N ASN A 193 -3.50 -3.94 -14.64
CA ASN A 193 -4.20 -4.67 -15.70
C ASN A 193 -4.31 -3.88 -17.01
N LEU A 194 -3.70 -2.69 -17.11
CA LEU A 194 -3.61 -1.98 -18.39
C LEU A 194 -2.90 -2.87 -19.43
N GLU A 195 -3.55 -3.05 -20.57
CA GLU A 195 -3.09 -3.97 -21.61
C GLU A 195 -1.77 -3.51 -22.24
N THR A 196 -1.60 -2.21 -22.38
CA THR A 196 -0.44 -1.58 -23.03
C THR A 196 0.58 -1.06 -22.01
N GLU A 197 1.83 -0.94 -22.46
CA GLU A 197 2.87 -0.28 -21.68
C GLU A 197 2.76 1.25 -21.82
N VAL A 198 2.87 1.97 -20.71
CA VAL A 198 2.80 3.42 -20.67
C VAL A 198 4.15 4.05 -20.99
N ALA A 199 4.27 4.69 -22.15
CA ALA A 199 5.46 5.45 -22.53
C ALA A 199 5.67 6.69 -21.62
N ARG A 200 4.61 7.49 -21.39
CA ARG A 200 4.63 8.69 -20.55
C ARG A 200 3.49 8.68 -19.53
N GLY A 201 3.86 8.80 -18.25
CA GLY A 201 2.92 8.81 -17.14
C GLY A 201 2.04 10.07 -17.09
N PRO A 202 0.83 9.97 -16.52
CA PRO A 202 -0.05 11.12 -16.36
C PRO A 202 0.45 12.07 -15.27
N SER A 203 0.32 13.37 -15.48
CA SER A 203 0.60 14.42 -14.51
C SER A 203 -0.67 15.05 -13.91
N THR A 204 -1.85 14.70 -14.41
CA THR A 204 -3.14 15.21 -13.94
C THR A 204 -4.08 14.05 -13.61
N VAL A 205 -5.01 14.30 -12.67
CA VAL A 205 -6.02 13.32 -12.27
C VAL A 205 -6.89 12.90 -13.47
N THR A 206 -7.32 13.86 -14.30
CA THR A 206 -8.09 13.58 -15.53
C THR A 206 -7.30 12.72 -16.53
N GLY A 207 -5.99 12.99 -16.68
CA GLY A 207 -5.11 12.17 -17.52
C GLY A 207 -4.95 10.75 -16.97
N PHE A 208 -4.84 10.62 -15.65
CA PHE A 208 -4.75 9.33 -14.97
C PHE A 208 -6.01 8.50 -15.17
N LYS A 209 -7.18 9.10 -14.98
CA LYS A 209 -8.48 8.47 -15.20
C LYS A 209 -8.60 7.92 -16.61
N ARG A 210 -8.33 8.75 -17.62
CA ARG A 210 -8.44 8.37 -19.03
C ARG A 210 -7.47 7.26 -19.39
N LEU A 211 -6.23 7.34 -18.90
CA LEU A 211 -5.19 6.37 -19.26
C LEU A 211 -5.46 4.97 -18.68
N TYR A 212 -5.88 4.90 -17.42
CA TYR A 212 -6.07 3.64 -16.70
C TYR A 212 -7.53 3.20 -16.62
N ASN A 213 -8.43 3.82 -17.40
CA ASN A 213 -9.87 3.56 -17.42
C ASN A 213 -10.50 3.53 -16.01
N ILE A 214 -10.13 4.50 -15.17
CA ILE A 214 -10.59 4.55 -13.77
C ILE A 214 -12.10 4.87 -13.72
N PRO A 215 -12.92 4.04 -13.04
CA PRO A 215 -14.33 4.32 -12.80
C PRO A 215 -14.56 5.63 -12.02
N GLU A 216 -15.72 6.27 -12.20
CA GLU A 216 -16.02 7.55 -11.52
C GLU A 216 -15.91 7.48 -10.00
N THR A 217 -16.32 6.37 -9.40
CA THR A 217 -16.23 6.16 -7.94
C THR A 217 -14.79 6.24 -7.44
N LEU A 218 -13.85 5.62 -8.14
CA LEU A 218 -12.42 5.71 -7.83
C LEU A 218 -11.84 7.08 -8.19
N MET A 219 -12.32 7.71 -9.26
CA MET A 219 -11.90 9.06 -9.64
C MET A 219 -12.22 10.09 -8.54
N SER A 220 -13.41 10.01 -7.94
CA SER A 220 -13.78 10.87 -6.81
C SER A 220 -12.81 10.69 -5.64
N TYR A 221 -12.50 9.44 -5.28
CA TYR A 221 -11.52 9.14 -4.23
C TYR A 221 -10.12 9.68 -4.56
N ILE A 222 -9.62 9.48 -5.78
CA ILE A 222 -8.30 10.00 -6.20
C ILE A 222 -8.29 11.52 -6.09
N THR A 223 -9.34 12.19 -6.55
CA THR A 223 -9.45 13.65 -6.53
C THR A 223 -9.43 14.19 -5.10
N GLU A 224 -10.22 13.60 -4.20
CA GLU A 224 -10.25 13.95 -2.78
C GLU A 224 -8.88 13.79 -2.13
N ARG A 225 -8.20 12.66 -2.38
CA ARG A 225 -6.88 12.36 -1.82
C ARG A 225 -5.79 13.29 -2.34
N VAL A 226 -5.78 13.59 -3.64
CA VAL A 226 -4.84 14.55 -4.24
C VAL A 226 -5.08 15.94 -3.68
N GLU A 227 -6.34 16.34 -3.50
CA GLU A 227 -6.67 17.64 -2.90
C GLU A 227 -6.21 17.74 -1.45
N LYS A 228 -6.50 16.70 -0.65
CA LYS A 228 -6.13 16.63 0.76
C LYS A 228 -4.66 16.96 1.02
N PHE A 229 -3.75 16.50 0.16
CA PHE A 229 -2.30 16.70 0.33
C PHE A 229 -1.71 17.77 -0.57
N ARG A 230 -2.51 18.49 -1.37
CA ARG A 230 -2.04 19.46 -2.38
C ARG A 230 -1.09 20.50 -1.76
N SER A 231 -1.58 21.25 -0.77
CA SER A 231 -0.79 22.32 -0.13
C SER A 231 0.46 21.77 0.59
N ALA A 232 0.37 20.58 1.19
CA ALA A 232 1.52 19.94 1.82
C ALA A 232 2.59 19.52 0.79
N HIS A 233 2.19 19.07 -0.40
CA HIS A 233 3.13 18.78 -1.49
C HIS A 233 3.78 20.04 -2.06
N GLU A 234 3.04 21.14 -2.16
CA GLU A 234 3.55 22.45 -2.60
C GLU A 234 4.63 22.99 -1.65
N SER A 235 4.39 22.90 -0.33
CA SER A 235 5.37 23.30 0.69
C SER A 235 6.42 22.23 1.02
N ARG A 236 6.26 21.02 0.49
CA ARG A 236 7.03 19.81 0.86
C ARG A 236 7.00 19.54 2.36
N ASP A 237 5.86 19.78 3.01
CA ASP A 237 5.68 19.51 4.43
C ASP A 237 5.63 17.99 4.69
N THR A 238 6.77 17.45 5.12
CA THR A 238 6.90 16.03 5.48
C THR A 238 6.41 15.71 6.89
N SER A 239 5.93 16.71 7.64
CA SER A 239 5.28 16.51 8.94
C SER A 239 3.79 16.22 8.84
N THR A 240 3.17 16.54 7.70
CA THR A 240 1.77 16.18 7.42
C THR A 240 1.55 14.67 7.56
N GLU A 241 0.54 14.30 8.36
CA GLU A 241 0.10 12.91 8.54
C GLU A 241 -1.25 12.65 7.88
N ASP A 242 -1.55 11.37 7.66
CA ASP A 242 -2.88 10.91 7.26
C ASP A 242 -3.57 10.34 8.50
N VAL A 243 -4.88 10.57 8.61
CA VAL A 243 -5.68 9.99 9.70
C VAL A 243 -5.81 8.48 9.49
N ALA A 244 -5.88 7.71 10.58
CA ALA A 244 -5.96 6.25 10.51
C ALA A 244 -7.27 5.73 9.91
N ALA A 245 -8.38 6.34 10.31
CA ALA A 245 -9.74 6.13 9.80
C ALA A 245 -10.14 7.32 8.90
#